data_AF-A0A7D5V7D7-F1
#
_entry.id   AF-A0A7D5V7D7-F1
#
_cell.length_a   1.000
_cell.length_b   1.000
_cell.length_c   1.000
_cell.angle_alpha   90.00
_cell.angle_beta   90.00
_cell.angle_gamma   90.00
#
_symmetry.space_group_name_H-M   'P 1'
#
loop_
_entity.id
_entity.type
_entity.pdbx_description
1 polymer ?
#
loop_
_entity_poly.entity_id
_entity_poly.type
_entity_poly.pdbx_seq_one_letter_code
_entity_poly.pdbx_strand_id
1 'polypeptide(L)'
;MKRWLRHYLQAFSGLARAPVRRVYLKQVYFTANEAAWLMFFIGFALGGIVVTQLHGQYGQSRDAAMRLLGSLTFTELAPLLTVLIIMARSASAIAIELASMRINGEVRELERMNISIPSYLLLPRVLGMMTSAVLLTACMALGSMLGGVLMISGWDASYQVLAIDRVLGITAVLLALAKAATFGLAGGLLACHAGLNVQLSATEIPRAASRAVIRGLFALFVLDLCWAFVS
;
A
#
# COMPACT_ATOMS: atom_id res chain seq x y z
N MET A 1 -17.29 -25.54 -11.08
CA MET A 1 -15.92 -25.00 -10.84
C MET A 1 -15.31 -24.16 -11.98
N LYS A 2 -15.71 -24.31 -13.27
CA LYS A 2 -15.11 -23.58 -14.42
C LYS A 2 -15.68 -22.18 -14.75
N ARG A 3 -16.77 -21.71 -14.13
CA ARG A 3 -17.40 -20.39 -14.42
C ARG A 3 -16.72 -19.22 -13.70
N TRP A 4 -16.35 -19.39 -12.43
CA TRP A 4 -15.72 -18.34 -11.61
C TRP A 4 -14.30 -17.98 -12.09
N LEU A 5 -13.51 -18.98 -12.53
CA LEU A 5 -12.16 -18.75 -13.07
C LEU A 5 -12.19 -17.92 -14.38
N ARG A 6 -13.21 -18.14 -15.22
CA ARG A 6 -13.39 -17.39 -16.47
C ARG A 6 -13.73 -15.93 -16.23
N HIS A 7 -14.51 -15.61 -15.20
CA HIS A 7 -14.80 -14.23 -14.82
C HIS A 7 -13.56 -13.50 -14.28
N TYR A 8 -12.69 -14.17 -13.52
CA TYR A 8 -11.42 -13.59 -13.05
C TYR A 8 -10.41 -13.40 -14.19
N LEU A 9 -10.28 -14.36 -15.10
CA LEU A 9 -9.39 -14.25 -16.28
C LEU A 9 -9.88 -13.17 -17.27
N GLN A 10 -11.20 -13.06 -17.48
CA GLN A 10 -11.79 -11.98 -18.26
C GLN A 10 -11.64 -10.62 -17.57
N ALA A 11 -11.66 -10.57 -16.24
CA ALA A 11 -11.37 -9.34 -15.50
C ALA A 11 -9.95 -8.85 -15.80
N PHE A 12 -8.92 -9.71 -15.73
CA PHE A 12 -7.55 -9.31 -16.11
C PHE A 12 -7.42 -8.85 -17.57
N SER A 13 -8.14 -9.49 -18.51
CA SER A 13 -8.21 -9.00 -19.91
C SER A 13 -8.88 -7.62 -20.06
N GLY A 14 -9.67 -7.21 -19.05
CA GLY A 14 -10.33 -5.91 -18.99
C GLY A 14 -9.36 -4.74 -18.83
N LEU A 15 -8.15 -4.95 -18.31
CA LEU A 15 -7.13 -3.89 -18.21
C LEU A 15 -6.69 -3.36 -19.58
N ALA A 16 -6.82 -4.17 -20.63
CA ALA A 16 -6.51 -3.76 -22.00
C ALA A 16 -7.48 -2.69 -22.53
N ARG A 17 -8.67 -2.57 -21.94
CA ARG A 17 -9.68 -1.59 -22.35
C ARG A 17 -9.27 -0.18 -21.88
N ALA A 18 -9.23 0.76 -22.81
CA ALA A 18 -8.83 2.15 -22.54
C ALA A 18 -9.54 2.84 -21.35
N PRO A 19 -10.86 2.64 -21.12
CA PRO A 19 -11.55 3.22 -19.96
C PRO A 19 -11.02 2.70 -18.63
N VAL A 20 -10.82 1.38 -18.50
CA VAL A 20 -10.35 0.73 -17.27
C VAL A 20 -8.92 1.18 -16.96
N ARG A 21 -8.05 1.23 -17.98
CA ARG A 21 -6.67 1.71 -17.83
C ARG A 21 -6.61 3.15 -17.34
N ARG A 22 -7.50 4.03 -17.83
CA ARG A 22 -7.56 5.43 -17.36
C ARG A 22 -7.93 5.52 -15.88
N VAL A 23 -8.88 4.72 -15.40
CA VAL A 23 -9.24 4.68 -13.97
C VAL A 23 -8.07 4.17 -13.14
N TYR A 24 -7.42 3.10 -13.57
CA TYR A 24 -6.24 2.56 -12.90
C TYR A 24 -5.11 3.59 -12.79
N LEU A 25 -4.73 4.24 -13.90
CA LEU A 25 -3.67 5.24 -13.91
C LEU A 25 -4.00 6.44 -13.02
N LYS A 26 -5.26 6.90 -13.03
CA LYS A 26 -5.73 7.95 -12.11
C LYS A 26 -5.62 7.51 -10.65
N GLN A 27 -5.98 6.28 -10.34
CA GLN A 27 -5.89 5.74 -8.98
C GLN A 27 -4.45 5.71 -8.49
N VAL A 28 -3.51 5.26 -9.33
CA VAL A 28 -2.07 5.23 -9.01
C VAL A 28 -1.52 6.64 -8.87
N TYR A 29 -1.85 7.53 -9.81
CA TYR A 29 -1.40 8.92 -9.74
C TYR A 29 -1.88 9.60 -8.46
N PHE A 30 -3.18 9.55 -8.15
CA PHE A 30 -3.72 10.21 -6.96
C PHE A 30 -3.22 9.59 -5.66
N THR A 31 -3.15 8.24 -5.59
CA THR A 31 -2.75 7.56 -4.35
C THR A 31 -1.24 7.63 -4.11
N ALA A 32 -0.42 7.40 -5.13
CA ALA A 32 1.02 7.33 -4.99
C ALA A 32 1.70 8.70 -5.09
N ASN A 33 1.36 9.54 -6.07
CA ASN A 33 2.07 10.79 -6.29
C ASN A 33 1.93 11.75 -5.10
N GLU A 34 0.72 11.89 -4.56
CA GLU A 34 0.47 12.79 -3.43
C GLU A 34 1.11 12.31 -2.12
N ALA A 35 1.27 11.00 -1.95
CA ALA A 35 1.85 10.43 -0.75
C ALA A 35 3.37 10.19 -0.86
N ALA A 36 3.95 10.18 -2.06
CA ALA A 36 5.36 9.82 -2.28
C ALA A 36 6.32 10.65 -1.44
N TRP A 37 6.18 11.98 -1.47
CA TRP A 37 7.01 12.88 -0.67
C TRP A 37 6.83 12.66 0.83
N LEU A 38 5.57 12.55 1.28
CA LEU A 38 5.26 12.28 2.68
C LEU A 38 5.90 10.96 3.15
N MET A 39 5.76 9.89 2.37
CA MET A 39 6.30 8.57 2.68
C MET A 39 7.83 8.58 2.73
N PHE A 40 8.48 9.29 1.81
CA PHE A 40 9.93 9.43 1.80
C PHE A 40 10.42 10.14 3.08
N PHE A 41 9.82 11.27 3.45
CA PHE A 41 10.24 12.02 4.64
C PHE A 41 9.90 11.30 5.95
N ILE A 42 8.77 10.58 6.03
CA ILE A 42 8.46 9.71 7.17
C ILE A 42 9.52 8.61 7.28
N GLY A 43 9.83 7.95 6.17
CA GLY A 43 10.90 6.96 6.12
C GLY A 43 12.22 7.55 6.61
N PHE A 44 12.63 8.69 6.07
CA PHE A 44 13.85 9.40 6.43
C PHE A 44 13.95 9.71 7.92
N ALA A 45 12.91 10.31 8.50
CA ALA A 45 12.89 10.62 9.92
C ALA A 45 12.98 9.35 10.77
N LEU A 46 12.18 8.32 10.46
CA LEU A 46 12.20 7.06 11.19
C LEU A 46 13.54 6.33 11.09
N GLY A 47 14.16 6.31 9.92
CA GLY A 47 15.47 5.71 9.72
C GLY A 47 16.54 6.37 10.57
N GLY A 48 16.56 7.70 10.62
CA GLY A 48 17.47 8.45 11.49
C GLY A 48 17.21 8.20 12.98
N ILE A 49 15.96 8.18 13.40
CA ILE A 49 15.58 7.92 14.81
C ILE A 49 16.00 6.50 15.23
N VAL A 50 15.70 5.48 14.42
CA VAL A 50 16.04 4.09 14.74
C VAL A 50 17.55 3.92 14.89
N VAL A 51 18.34 4.47 13.96
CA VAL A 51 19.79 4.36 14.02
C VAL A 51 20.39 5.08 15.22
N THR A 52 19.91 6.28 15.55
CA THR A 52 20.39 7.02 16.73
C THR A 52 20.06 6.31 18.04
N GLN A 53 18.87 5.71 18.15
CA GLN A 53 18.51 4.89 19.32
C GLN A 53 19.33 3.61 19.44
N LEU A 54 19.51 2.87 18.34
CA LEU A 54 20.32 1.65 18.34
C LEU A 54 21.78 1.93 18.70
N HIS A 55 22.32 3.06 18.24
CA HIS A 55 23.67 3.49 18.62
C HIS A 55 23.79 3.75 20.12
N GLY A 56 22.80 4.42 20.71
CA GLY A 56 22.77 4.75 22.15
C GLY A 56 22.62 3.53 23.07
N GLN A 57 21.92 2.47 22.62
CA GLN A 57 21.68 1.27 23.43
C GLN A 57 22.75 0.18 23.28
N TYR A 58 23.29 -0.03 22.07
CA TYR A 58 24.09 -1.23 21.76
C TYR A 58 25.59 -0.98 21.53
N GLY A 59 26.06 0.26 21.58
CA GLY A 59 27.49 0.58 21.53
C GLY A 59 28.16 0.28 20.18
N GLN A 60 28.51 1.35 19.45
CA GLN A 60 29.50 1.48 18.35
C GLN A 60 29.52 0.49 17.17
N SER A 61 28.77 -0.61 17.15
CA SER A 61 28.71 -1.52 15.99
C SER A 61 27.81 -0.94 14.91
N ARG A 62 28.35 -0.02 14.11
CA ARG A 62 27.65 0.73 13.05
C ARG A 62 26.99 -0.20 12.02
N ASP A 63 27.67 -1.29 11.68
CA ASP A 63 27.12 -2.31 10.78
C ASP A 63 25.91 -3.01 11.37
N ALA A 64 25.93 -3.28 12.68
CA ALA A 64 24.79 -3.91 13.35
C ALA A 64 23.59 -2.97 13.34
N ALA A 65 23.78 -1.69 13.61
CA ALA A 65 22.68 -0.70 13.57
C ALA A 65 22.06 -0.59 12.17
N MET A 66 22.87 -0.55 11.11
CA MET A 66 22.36 -0.50 9.73
C MET A 66 21.69 -1.81 9.30
N ARG A 67 22.22 -2.98 9.72
CA ARG A 67 21.58 -4.29 9.47
C ARG A 67 20.23 -4.40 10.15
N LEU A 68 20.15 -3.98 11.40
CA LEU A 68 18.91 -3.97 12.16
C LEU A 68 17.90 -2.98 11.56
N LEU A 69 18.35 -1.78 11.18
CA LEU A 69 17.50 -0.82 10.46
C LEU A 69 16.95 -1.45 9.18
N GLY A 70 17.81 -2.02 8.33
CA GLY A 70 17.41 -2.69 7.11
C GLY A 70 16.37 -3.78 7.38
N SER A 71 16.69 -4.72 8.28
CA SER A 71 15.77 -5.79 8.66
C SER A 71 14.41 -5.23 9.11
N LEU A 72 14.38 -4.34 10.10
CA LEU A 72 13.15 -3.77 10.66
C LEU A 72 12.33 -2.99 9.62
N THR A 73 13.01 -2.22 8.76
CA THR A 73 12.36 -1.42 7.74
C THR A 73 11.68 -2.29 6.69
N PHE A 74 12.36 -3.31 6.17
CA PHE A 74 11.81 -4.15 5.09
C PHE A 74 10.83 -5.20 5.60
N THR A 75 11.01 -5.76 6.80
CA THR A 75 10.09 -6.79 7.31
C THR A 75 8.79 -6.20 7.82
N GLU A 76 8.83 -5.04 8.48
CA GLU A 76 7.67 -4.51 9.20
C GLU A 76 7.37 -3.04 8.86
N LEU A 77 8.30 -2.12 9.14
CA LEU A 77 7.94 -0.70 9.23
C LEU A 77 7.47 -0.13 7.88
N ALA A 78 8.19 -0.40 6.80
CA ALA A 78 7.85 0.14 5.49
C ALA A 78 6.49 -0.35 4.96
N PRO A 79 6.23 -1.68 4.84
CA PRO A 79 4.95 -2.14 4.31
C PRO A 79 3.76 -1.79 5.23
N LEU A 80 3.91 -1.88 6.55
CA LEU A 80 2.84 -1.62 7.50
C LEU A 80 2.43 -0.15 7.52
N LEU A 81 3.39 0.77 7.68
CA LEU A 81 3.10 2.20 7.77
C LEU A 81 2.60 2.77 6.44
N THR A 82 3.14 2.28 5.32
CA THR A 82 2.66 2.66 3.99
C THR A 82 1.17 2.36 3.84
N VAL A 83 0.75 1.13 4.12
CA VAL A 83 -0.66 0.77 3.90
C VAL A 83 -1.57 1.37 4.96
N LEU A 84 -1.11 1.61 6.18
CA LEU A 84 -1.85 2.37 7.17
C LEU A 84 -2.22 3.78 6.65
N ILE A 85 -1.27 4.48 6.02
CA ILE A 85 -1.49 5.82 5.44
C ILE A 85 -2.44 5.76 4.24
N ILE A 86 -2.25 4.79 3.33
CA ILE A 86 -3.13 4.60 2.17
C ILE A 86 -4.56 4.25 2.63
N MET A 87 -4.71 3.44 3.68
CA MET A 87 -6.00 3.09 4.25
C MET A 87 -6.73 4.32 4.80
N ALA A 88 -6.04 5.21 5.50
CA ALA A 88 -6.66 6.42 6.04
C ALA A 88 -7.22 7.34 4.93
N ARG A 89 -6.45 7.54 3.85
CA ARG A 89 -6.80 8.49 2.77
C ARG A 89 -7.56 7.85 1.62
N SER A 90 -6.92 6.91 0.92
CA SER A 90 -7.40 6.41 -0.36
C SER A 90 -8.55 5.41 -0.24
N ALA A 91 -8.58 4.58 0.81
CA ALA A 91 -9.74 3.70 1.02
C ALA A 91 -11.02 4.49 1.31
N SER A 92 -10.92 5.57 2.09
CA SER A 92 -12.04 6.51 2.30
C SER A 92 -12.52 7.12 0.99
N ALA A 93 -11.59 7.65 0.18
CA ALA A 93 -11.93 8.26 -1.12
C ALA A 93 -12.59 7.26 -2.08
N ILE A 94 -12.03 6.04 -2.20
CA ILE A 94 -12.60 4.97 -3.03
C ILE A 94 -14.02 4.62 -2.56
N ALA A 95 -14.23 4.47 -1.25
CA ALA A 95 -15.53 4.12 -0.69
C ALA A 95 -16.57 5.22 -0.91
N ILE A 96 -16.19 6.50 -0.73
CA ILE A 96 -17.05 7.67 -0.98
C ILE A 96 -17.46 7.74 -2.44
N GLU A 97 -16.51 7.60 -3.36
CA GLU A 97 -16.78 7.67 -4.79
C GLU A 97 -17.74 6.55 -5.22
N LEU A 98 -17.50 5.30 -4.80
CA LEU A 98 -18.41 4.18 -5.13
C LEU A 98 -19.78 4.31 -4.47
N ALA A 99 -19.84 4.80 -3.23
CA ALA A 99 -21.11 5.05 -2.55
C ALA A 99 -21.92 6.12 -3.28
N SER A 100 -21.27 7.20 -3.70
CA SER A 100 -21.88 8.26 -4.51
C SER A 100 -22.43 7.71 -5.83
N MET A 101 -21.61 6.97 -6.59
CA MET A 101 -22.05 6.32 -7.83
C MET A 101 -23.23 5.38 -7.61
N ARG A 102 -23.26 4.65 -6.50
CA ARG A 102 -24.36 3.73 -6.17
C ARG A 102 -25.65 4.49 -5.85
N ILE A 103 -25.58 5.55 -5.05
CA ILE A 103 -26.72 6.37 -4.64
C ILE A 103 -27.30 7.15 -5.82
N ASN A 104 -26.45 7.68 -6.70
CA ASN A 104 -26.87 8.39 -7.92
C ASN A 104 -27.40 7.44 -9.01
N GLY A 105 -27.37 6.13 -8.79
CA GLY A 105 -27.86 5.13 -9.74
C GLY A 105 -26.90 4.83 -10.91
N GLU A 106 -25.72 5.45 -10.96
CA GLU A 106 -24.72 5.23 -12.02
C GLU A 106 -24.30 3.76 -12.13
N VAL A 107 -24.19 3.05 -11.00
CA VAL A 107 -23.89 1.61 -10.98
C VAL A 107 -25.00 0.81 -11.69
N ARG A 108 -26.26 1.18 -11.49
CA ARG A 108 -27.41 0.52 -12.14
C ARG A 108 -27.47 0.85 -13.63
N GLU A 109 -27.06 2.06 -14.03
CA GLU A 109 -26.96 2.42 -15.45
C GLU A 109 -25.88 1.61 -16.16
N LEU A 110 -24.72 1.39 -15.51
CA LEU A 110 -23.68 0.50 -16.04
C LEU A 110 -24.19 -0.95 -16.21
N GLU A 111 -24.97 -1.45 -15.24
CA GLU A 111 -25.60 -2.79 -15.33
C GLU A 111 -26.59 -2.87 -16.51
N ARG A 112 -27.39 -1.82 -16.75
CA ARG A 112 -28.31 -1.74 -17.91
C ARG A 112 -27.59 -1.72 -19.25
N MET A 113 -26.40 -1.13 -19.30
CA MET A 113 -25.52 -1.14 -20.47
C MET A 113 -24.78 -2.48 -20.65
N ASN A 114 -25.07 -3.49 -19.82
CA ASN A 114 -24.44 -4.80 -19.83
C ASN A 114 -22.91 -4.72 -19.58
N ILE A 115 -22.48 -3.71 -18.81
CA ILE A 115 -21.09 -3.51 -18.40
C ILE A 115 -20.85 -4.23 -17.07
N SER A 116 -19.82 -5.07 -17.03
CA SER A 116 -19.44 -5.81 -15.83
C SER A 116 -18.86 -4.89 -14.74
N ILE A 117 -19.59 -4.69 -13.64
CA ILE A 117 -19.15 -3.88 -12.48
C ILE A 117 -17.81 -4.35 -11.90
N PRO A 118 -17.55 -5.65 -11.67
CA PRO A 118 -16.28 -6.10 -11.11
C PRO A 118 -15.05 -5.71 -11.96
N SER A 119 -15.16 -5.84 -13.28
CA SER A 119 -14.04 -5.52 -14.18
C SER A 119 -13.87 -4.02 -14.44
N TYR A 120 -14.97 -3.25 -14.37
CA TYR A 120 -14.95 -1.81 -14.68
C TYR A 120 -14.67 -0.93 -13.46
N LEU A 121 -15.23 -1.26 -12.29
CA LEU A 121 -15.09 -0.46 -11.05
C LEU A 121 -14.08 -1.06 -10.08
N LEU A 122 -14.22 -2.33 -9.69
CA LEU A 122 -13.37 -2.93 -8.65
C LEU A 122 -11.93 -3.08 -9.12
N LEU A 123 -11.73 -3.75 -10.25
CA LEU A 123 -10.41 -4.15 -10.73
C LEU A 123 -9.40 -2.98 -10.82
N PRO A 124 -9.68 -1.85 -11.50
CA PRO A 124 -8.70 -0.77 -11.60
C PRO A 124 -8.39 -0.11 -10.26
N ARG A 125 -9.36 -0.06 -9.33
CA ARG A 125 -9.19 0.55 -8.00
C ARG A 125 -8.37 -0.34 -7.08
N VAL A 126 -8.66 -1.65 -7.07
CA VAL A 126 -7.94 -2.65 -6.28
C VAL A 126 -6.49 -2.75 -6.77
N LEU A 127 -6.28 -2.87 -8.08
CA LEU A 127 -4.93 -2.93 -8.65
C LEU A 127 -4.20 -1.60 -8.44
N GLY A 128 -4.88 -0.47 -8.59
CA GLY A 128 -4.28 0.84 -8.34
C GLY A 128 -3.82 1.00 -6.89
N MET A 129 -4.58 0.49 -5.93
CA MET A 129 -4.21 0.51 -4.51
C MET A 129 -3.05 -0.46 -4.21
N MET A 130 -3.07 -1.66 -4.79
CA MET A 130 -1.97 -2.63 -4.71
C MET A 130 -0.66 -2.04 -5.25
N THR A 131 -0.66 -1.50 -6.46
CA THR A 131 0.55 -0.94 -7.07
C THR A 131 1.04 0.31 -6.34
N SER A 132 0.13 1.14 -5.85
CA SER A 132 0.50 2.30 -5.03
C SER A 132 1.15 1.89 -3.72
N ALA A 133 0.65 0.83 -3.06
CA ALA A 133 1.26 0.30 -1.84
C ALA A 133 2.70 -0.18 -2.08
N VAL A 134 2.94 -0.91 -3.17
CA VAL A 134 4.28 -1.36 -3.56
C VAL A 134 5.22 -0.19 -3.81
N LEU A 135 4.80 0.79 -4.63
CA LEU A 135 5.62 1.95 -4.97
C LEU A 135 5.96 2.80 -3.74
N LEU A 136 4.96 3.07 -2.89
CA LEU A 136 5.14 3.88 -1.70
C LEU A 136 5.97 3.17 -0.62
N THR A 137 5.89 1.84 -0.52
CA THR A 137 6.73 1.04 0.38
C THR A 137 8.19 1.16 -0.02
N ALA A 138 8.48 1.08 -1.33
CA ALA A 138 9.83 1.31 -1.84
C ALA A 138 10.31 2.73 -1.54
N CYS A 139 9.49 3.76 -1.77
CA CYS A 139 9.85 5.15 -1.44
C CYS A 139 10.15 5.35 0.05
N MET A 140 9.32 4.76 0.93
CA MET A 140 9.52 4.84 2.37
C MET A 140 10.79 4.11 2.82
N ALA A 141 11.05 2.92 2.28
CA ALA A 141 12.25 2.16 2.57
C ALA A 141 13.52 2.90 2.11
N LEU A 142 13.50 3.51 0.93
CA LEU A 142 14.59 4.36 0.43
C LEU A 142 14.83 5.56 1.35
N GLY A 143 13.77 6.27 1.73
CA GLY A 143 13.87 7.36 2.71
C GLY A 143 14.50 6.90 4.00
N SER A 144 14.04 5.77 4.55
CA SER A 144 14.57 5.18 5.78
C SER A 144 16.04 4.83 5.72
N MET A 145 16.50 4.19 4.64
CA MET A 145 17.93 3.91 4.47
C MET A 145 18.75 5.20 4.39
N LEU A 146 18.28 6.20 3.64
CA LEU A 146 18.97 7.50 3.52
C LEU A 146 19.06 8.23 4.86
N GLY A 147 17.96 8.28 5.61
CA GLY A 147 17.93 8.90 6.94
C GLY A 147 18.87 8.20 7.93
N GLY A 148 18.92 6.87 7.90
CA GLY A 148 19.83 6.08 8.72
C GLY A 148 21.30 6.34 8.39
N VAL A 149 21.65 6.33 7.10
CA VAL A 149 23.03 6.59 6.63
C VAL A 149 23.51 7.99 7.01
N LEU A 150 22.66 9.00 6.87
CA LEU A 150 23.02 10.39 7.22
C LEU A 150 23.16 10.60 8.73
N MET A 151 22.41 9.89 9.58
CA MET A 151 22.64 10.00 11.04
C MET A 151 23.94 9.31 11.49
N ILE A 152 24.55 8.49 10.64
CA ILE A 152 25.89 7.93 10.85
C ILE A 152 26.96 8.81 10.19
N SER A 153 26.58 9.80 9.37
CA SER A 153 27.52 10.57 8.54
C SER A 153 28.39 11.53 9.37
N GLY A 154 29.46 10.95 9.90
CA GLY A 154 30.75 11.56 10.20
C GLY A 154 31.92 10.67 9.73
N TRP A 155 31.68 9.62 8.91
CA TRP A 155 32.69 8.67 8.39
C TRP A 155 32.55 8.44 6.87
N ASP A 156 33.67 7.97 6.30
CA ASP A 156 33.99 7.76 4.87
C ASP A 156 32.84 7.22 3.99
N ALA A 157 32.60 7.89 2.85
CA ALA A 157 31.51 7.59 1.92
C ALA A 157 31.60 6.18 1.29
N SER A 158 32.80 5.62 1.21
CA SER A 158 33.06 4.27 0.69
C SER A 158 32.48 3.15 1.58
N TYR A 159 32.41 3.38 2.89
CA TYR A 159 31.84 2.43 3.86
C TYR A 159 30.31 2.36 3.78
N GLN A 160 29.67 3.49 3.50
CA GLN A 160 28.21 3.62 3.45
C GLN A 160 27.60 2.78 2.32
N VAL A 161 28.23 2.74 1.14
CA VAL A 161 27.76 1.95 -0.01
C VAL A 161 27.94 0.45 0.23
N LEU A 162 29.07 0.05 0.82
CA LEU A 162 29.36 -1.36 1.11
C LEU A 162 28.47 -1.94 2.23
N ALA A 163 28.08 -1.10 3.19
CA ALA A 163 27.14 -1.49 4.25
C ALA A 163 25.75 -1.76 3.69
N ILE A 164 25.23 -0.93 2.77
CA ILE A 164 23.92 -1.12 2.14
C ILE A 164 23.85 -2.45 1.38
N ASP A 165 24.87 -2.76 0.57
CA ASP A 165 24.93 -3.99 -0.23
C ASP A 165 25.02 -5.26 0.66
N ARG A 166 25.71 -5.17 1.80
CA ARG A 166 25.80 -6.27 2.78
C ARG A 166 24.56 -6.40 3.68
N VAL A 167 23.67 -5.41 3.69
CA VAL A 167 22.45 -5.36 4.52
C VAL A 167 21.23 -5.79 3.73
N LEU A 168 21.17 -5.46 2.43
CA LEU A 168 20.00 -5.69 1.58
C LEU A 168 20.07 -7.06 0.89
N GLY A 169 19.52 -8.07 1.56
CA GLY A 169 19.13 -9.28 0.85
C GLY A 169 18.01 -8.94 -0.14
N ILE A 170 18.20 -9.26 -1.43
CA ILE A 170 17.15 -9.07 -2.46
C ILE A 170 15.84 -9.76 -2.06
N THR A 171 15.93 -10.86 -1.33
CA THR A 171 14.81 -11.59 -0.74
C THR A 171 14.00 -10.73 0.22
N ALA A 172 14.64 -9.95 1.11
CA ALA A 172 13.94 -9.09 2.06
C ALA A 172 13.18 -7.97 1.35
N VAL A 173 13.78 -7.40 0.31
CA VAL A 173 13.10 -6.38 -0.53
C VAL A 173 11.89 -6.99 -1.23
N LEU A 174 12.04 -8.16 -1.86
CA LEU A 174 10.93 -8.83 -2.55
C LEU A 174 9.80 -9.22 -1.59
N LEU A 175 10.12 -9.71 -0.39
CA LEU A 175 9.14 -10.03 0.65
C LEU A 175 8.41 -8.77 1.12
N ALA A 176 9.11 -7.65 1.34
CA ALA A 176 8.51 -6.38 1.71
C ALA A 176 7.50 -5.89 0.66
N LEU A 177 7.88 -5.95 -0.61
CA LEU A 177 7.02 -5.55 -1.73
C LEU A 177 5.83 -6.51 -1.89
N ALA A 178 6.02 -7.81 -1.71
CA ALA A 178 4.95 -8.79 -1.74
C ALA A 178 3.95 -8.56 -0.59
N LYS A 179 4.45 -8.31 0.62
CA LYS A 179 3.65 -7.97 1.81
C LYS A 179 2.82 -6.71 1.55
N ALA A 180 3.45 -5.63 1.08
CA ALA A 180 2.76 -4.39 0.68
C ALA A 180 1.69 -4.62 -0.40
N ALA A 181 1.96 -5.45 -1.40
CA ALA A 181 0.99 -5.80 -2.44
C ALA A 181 -0.24 -6.51 -1.85
N THR A 182 -0.05 -7.49 -0.96
CA THR A 182 -1.17 -8.20 -0.33
C THR A 182 -2.05 -7.27 0.50
N PHE A 183 -1.42 -6.35 1.25
CA PHE A 183 -2.13 -5.37 2.07
C PHE A 183 -2.90 -4.37 1.22
N GLY A 184 -2.28 -3.82 0.16
CA GLY A 184 -2.95 -2.90 -0.77
C GLY A 184 -4.11 -3.56 -1.51
N LEU A 185 -3.97 -4.83 -1.90
CA LEU A 185 -5.03 -5.61 -2.52
C LEU A 185 -6.22 -5.79 -1.56
N ALA A 186 -5.97 -6.23 -0.32
CA ALA A 186 -7.00 -6.43 0.69
C ALA A 186 -7.73 -5.12 1.02
N GLY A 187 -6.99 -4.04 1.24
CA GLY A 187 -7.56 -2.73 1.52
C GLY A 187 -8.40 -2.20 0.34
N GLY A 188 -7.94 -2.38 -0.89
CA GLY A 188 -8.68 -2.00 -2.09
C GLY A 188 -9.99 -2.77 -2.25
N LEU A 189 -9.97 -4.08 -1.98
CA LEU A 189 -11.19 -4.92 -2.01
C LEU A 189 -12.19 -4.48 -0.95
N LEU A 190 -11.73 -4.24 0.28
CA LEU A 190 -12.59 -3.84 1.40
C LEU A 190 -13.17 -2.43 1.18
N ALA A 191 -12.39 -1.50 0.64
CA ALA A 191 -12.87 -0.17 0.26
C ALA A 191 -13.95 -0.25 -0.83
N CYS A 192 -13.71 -1.04 -1.87
CA CYS A 192 -14.70 -1.22 -2.92
C CYS A 192 -15.99 -1.89 -2.43
N HIS A 193 -15.84 -2.90 -1.57
CA HIS A 193 -16.97 -3.59 -0.96
C HIS A 193 -17.79 -2.64 -0.08
N ALA A 194 -17.13 -1.83 0.76
CA ALA A 194 -17.81 -0.89 1.64
C ALA A 194 -18.57 0.20 0.87
N GLY A 195 -18.02 0.71 -0.24
CA GLY A 195 -18.65 1.72 -1.07
C GLY A 195 -19.81 1.20 -1.92
N LEU A 196 -19.72 -0.04 -2.43
CA LEU A 196 -20.81 -0.62 -3.24
C LEU A 196 -21.97 -1.18 -2.40
N ASN A 197 -21.71 -1.58 -1.15
CA ASN A 197 -22.72 -2.07 -0.21
C ASN A 197 -23.24 -0.97 0.71
N VAL A 198 -23.81 0.07 0.10
CA VAL A 198 -24.50 1.16 0.79
C VAL A 198 -25.99 1.13 0.50
N GLN A 199 -26.79 1.60 1.45
CA GLN A 199 -28.21 1.90 1.21
C GLN A 199 -28.33 3.16 0.34
N LEU A 200 -29.47 3.36 -0.32
CA LEU A 200 -29.75 4.50 -1.20
C LEU A 200 -30.06 5.78 -0.40
N SER A 201 -29.12 6.19 0.46
CA SER A 201 -29.20 7.40 1.29
C SER A 201 -27.85 8.08 1.36
N ALA A 202 -27.82 9.41 1.13
CA ALA A 202 -26.60 10.22 1.23
C ALA A 202 -25.91 10.12 2.61
N THR A 203 -26.68 9.81 3.65
CA THR A 203 -26.16 9.61 5.01
C THR A 203 -25.26 8.36 5.15
N GLU A 204 -25.33 7.43 4.20
CA GLU A 204 -24.46 6.24 4.17
C GLU A 204 -23.06 6.52 3.59
N ILE A 205 -22.84 7.65 2.89
CA ILE A 205 -21.54 7.94 2.25
C ILE A 205 -20.41 8.03 3.29
N PRO A 206 -20.54 8.82 4.38
CA PRO A 206 -19.49 8.87 5.40
C PRO A 206 -19.37 7.55 6.16
N ARG A 207 -20.49 6.84 6.36
CA ARG A 207 -20.50 5.52 7.03
C ARG A 207 -19.74 4.48 6.22
N ALA A 208 -19.86 4.49 4.90
CA ALA A 208 -19.12 3.63 4.00
C ALA A 208 -17.61 3.88 4.09
N ALA A 209 -17.20 5.16 4.13
CA ALA A 209 -15.80 5.54 4.32
C ALA A 209 -15.25 4.98 5.63
N SER A 210 -15.94 5.21 6.75
CA SER A 210 -15.51 4.68 8.06
C SER A 210 -15.46 3.16 8.09
N ARG A 211 -16.46 2.48 7.50
CA ARG A 211 -16.47 1.01 7.38
C ARG A 211 -15.29 0.49 6.56
N ALA A 212 -14.93 1.18 5.47
CA ALA A 212 -13.78 0.82 4.64
C ALA A 212 -12.48 0.89 5.44
N VAL A 213 -12.25 2.00 6.15
CA VAL A 213 -11.04 2.22 6.93
C VAL A 213 -10.92 1.20 8.07
N ILE A 214 -11.96 1.06 8.90
CA ILE A 214 -11.92 0.18 10.07
C ILE A 214 -11.70 -1.28 9.65
N ARG A 215 -12.45 -1.76 8.65
CA ARG A 215 -12.31 -3.14 8.16
C ARG A 215 -10.97 -3.38 7.50
N GLY A 216 -10.48 -2.41 6.72
CA GLY A 216 -9.18 -2.53 6.07
C GLY A 216 -8.01 -2.47 7.04
N LEU A 217 -8.07 -1.65 8.09
CA LEU A 217 -7.06 -1.67 9.16
C LEU A 217 -7.08 -2.99 9.94
N PHE A 218 -8.26 -3.52 10.26
CA PHE A 218 -8.37 -4.84 10.90
C PHE A 218 -7.76 -5.93 10.01
N ALA A 219 -8.10 -5.95 8.72
CA ALA A 219 -7.54 -6.91 7.77
C ALA A 219 -6.02 -6.74 7.61
N LEU A 220 -5.51 -5.52 7.62
CA LEU A 220 -4.08 -5.23 7.57
C LEU A 220 -3.35 -5.87 8.75
N PHE A 221 -3.82 -5.67 9.99
CA PHE A 221 -3.17 -6.27 11.16
C PHE A 221 -3.24 -7.81 11.17
N VAL A 222 -4.35 -8.38 10.72
CA VAL A 222 -4.47 -9.84 10.59
C VAL A 222 -3.50 -10.37 9.53
N LEU A 223 -3.42 -9.73 8.37
CA LEU A 223 -2.49 -10.15 7.31
C LEU A 223 -1.04 -9.96 7.74
N ASP A 224 -0.73 -8.89 8.46
CA ASP A 224 0.60 -8.65 9.01
C ASP A 224 1.04 -9.76 9.97
N LEU A 225 0.14 -10.14 10.89
CA LEU A 225 0.36 -11.29 11.77
C LEU A 225 0.56 -12.59 10.97
N CYS A 226 -0.20 -12.82 9.90
CA CYS A 226 0.00 -14.00 9.05
C CYS A 226 1.36 -14.00 8.37
N TRP A 227 1.83 -12.84 7.88
CA TRP A 227 3.14 -12.71 7.26
C TRP A 227 4.28 -12.93 8.26
N ALA A 228 4.12 -12.51 9.50
CA ALA A 228 5.11 -12.71 10.57
C ALA A 228 5.41 -14.20 10.86
N PHE A 229 4.50 -15.13 10.51
CA PHE A 229 4.76 -16.58 10.61
C PHE A 229 5.48 -17.16 9.40
N VAL A 230 5.52 -16.43 8.28
CA VAL A 230 6.11 -16.88 7.00
C VAL A 230 7.54 -16.35 6.81
N SER A 231 7.83 -15.17 7.36
CA SER A 231 9.15 -14.51 7.35
C SER A 231 10.06 -15.02 8.46
#